data_AF-A0A915HVF1-F1
#
_entry.id   AF-A0A915HVF1-F1
#
_cell.length_a   1.000
_cell.length_b   1.000
_cell.length_c   1.000
_cell.angle_alpha   90.00
_cell.angle_beta   90.00
_cell.angle_gamma   90.00
#
_symmetry.space_group_name_H-M   'P 1'
#
loop_
_entity.id
_entity.type
_entity.pdbx_description
1 polymer ?
#
loop_
_entity_poly.entity_id
_entity_poly.type
_entity_poly.pdbx_seq_one_letter_code
_entity_poly.pdbx_strand_id
1 'polypeptide(L)'
;MFNTPISWTLLFDTSRDGLSMTRFESKVLGYQSPTVSIVEFNDQRSFVLGVDSPWLLSPQNWGGLNCFLISVKPAFKKFASGPNFIFFNTKLRSLDNGIIVGNVKNPLLKISGDFDNLHHMEVWGSGHDSALSAQQKQKAWEKVQAEKYSKVALPGKWEENPDKAILDMADRKIFFQQ
;
A
#
# COMPACT_ATOMS: atom_id res chain seq x y z
N MET A 1 5.59 9.58 32.46
CA MET A 1 5.26 9.17 31.08
C MET A 1 4.56 10.36 30.44
N PHE A 2 5.21 11.05 29.51
CA PHE A 2 4.60 12.21 28.84
C PHE A 2 3.53 11.70 27.86
N ASN A 3 2.27 12.08 28.12
CA ASN A 3 1.14 11.83 27.25
C ASN A 3 1.26 12.74 26.02
N THR A 4 2.09 12.35 25.05
CA THR A 4 2.19 13.06 23.78
C THR A 4 0.82 12.96 23.09
N PRO A 5 0.19 14.08 22.72
CA PRO A 5 -1.14 14.04 22.13
C PRO A 5 -1.15 13.21 20.85
N ILE A 6 -2.20 12.41 20.70
CA ILE A 6 -2.48 11.71 19.45
C ILE A 6 -2.85 12.77 18.41
N SER A 7 -2.10 12.80 17.31
CA SER A 7 -2.30 13.74 16.20
C SER A 7 -3.01 13.01 15.07
N TRP A 8 -4.23 13.41 14.76
CA TRP A 8 -4.95 12.86 13.62
C TRP A 8 -4.45 13.53 12.34
N THR A 9 -3.88 12.73 11.45
CA THR A 9 -3.36 13.23 10.16
C THR A 9 -4.12 12.60 9.01
N LEU A 10 -4.68 13.44 8.13
CA LEU A 10 -5.29 12.97 6.89
C LEU A 10 -4.21 12.53 5.88
N LEU A 11 -4.08 11.21 5.69
CA LEU A 11 -3.10 10.61 4.78
C LEU A 11 -3.61 10.63 3.34
N PHE A 12 -4.88 10.28 3.14
CA PHE A 12 -5.51 10.18 1.81
C PHE A 12 -6.96 10.62 1.90
N ASP A 13 -7.43 11.36 0.89
CA ASP A 13 -8.83 11.73 0.70
C ASP A 13 -9.12 11.72 -0.79
N THR A 14 -10.13 10.97 -1.23
CA THR A 14 -10.53 10.90 -2.64
C THR A 14 -10.96 12.26 -3.22
N SER A 15 -11.45 13.19 -2.39
CA SER A 15 -11.87 14.54 -2.83
C SER A 15 -10.66 15.40 -3.20
N ARG A 16 -9.55 15.23 -2.47
CA ARG A 16 -8.29 15.97 -2.68
C ARG A 16 -7.35 15.25 -3.65
N ASP A 17 -7.18 13.95 -3.45
CA ASP A 17 -6.18 13.13 -4.12
C ASP A 17 -6.77 12.38 -5.32
N GLY A 18 -8.09 12.33 -5.51
CA GLY A 18 -8.77 11.64 -6.62
C GLY A 18 -8.98 10.14 -6.38
N LEU A 19 -9.90 9.53 -7.15
CA LEU A 19 -10.20 8.10 -7.10
C LEU A 19 -9.13 7.30 -7.87
N SER A 20 -8.03 6.96 -7.19
CA SER A 20 -6.97 6.12 -7.77
C SER A 20 -6.29 5.26 -6.71
N MET A 21 -6.27 3.95 -6.93
CA MET A 21 -5.58 3.00 -6.05
C MET A 21 -4.08 3.26 -6.00
N THR A 22 -3.46 3.65 -7.12
CA THR A 22 -2.05 4.06 -7.14
C THR A 22 -1.78 5.26 -6.24
N ARG A 23 -2.70 6.23 -6.19
CA ARG A 23 -2.57 7.39 -5.31
C ARG A 23 -2.77 7.01 -3.85
N PHE A 24 -3.77 6.16 -3.56
CA PHE A 24 -3.95 5.56 -2.25
C PHE A 24 -2.67 4.88 -1.77
N GLU A 25 -2.11 3.97 -2.57
CA GLU A 25 -0.84 3.28 -2.28
C GLU A 25 0.28 4.27 -1.95
N SER A 26 0.48 5.26 -2.83
CA SER A 26 1.56 6.25 -2.67
C SER A 26 1.44 7.07 -1.39
N LYS A 27 0.23 7.23 -0.84
CA LYS A 27 -0.04 8.05 0.34
C LYS A 27 -0.04 7.24 1.62
N VAL A 28 -0.63 6.04 1.58
CA VAL A 28 -0.89 5.21 2.75
C VAL A 28 0.26 4.24 3.02
N LEU A 29 0.88 3.66 1.97
CA LEU A 29 2.02 2.78 2.18
C LEU A 29 3.21 3.54 2.79
N GLY A 30 3.94 2.85 3.67
CA GLY A 30 5.07 3.41 4.42
C GLY A 30 4.69 4.20 5.68
N TYR A 31 3.40 4.41 5.96
CA TYR A 31 2.96 4.96 7.24
C TYR A 31 3.01 3.87 8.33
N GLN A 32 3.91 4.04 9.31
CA GLN A 32 4.26 3.01 10.30
C GLN A 32 3.44 3.11 11.60
N SER A 33 2.15 3.39 11.50
CA SER A 33 1.27 3.57 12.66
C SER A 33 -0.18 3.21 12.31
N PRO A 34 -1.08 2.98 13.30
CA PRO A 34 -2.47 2.65 13.03
C PRO A 34 -3.19 3.71 12.20
N THR A 35 -4.17 3.25 11.44
CA THR A 35 -5.00 4.10 10.57
C THR A 35 -6.48 3.79 10.76
N VAL A 36 -7.31 4.81 10.59
CA VAL A 36 -8.76 4.70 10.49
C VAL A 36 -9.17 5.17 9.10
N SER A 37 -9.87 4.32 8.37
CA SER A 37 -10.41 4.66 7.06
C SER A 37 -11.93 4.78 7.11
N ILE A 38 -12.46 5.84 6.50
CA ILE A 38 -13.89 6.02 6.26
C ILE A 38 -14.11 5.75 4.78
N VAL A 39 -15.08 4.88 4.46
CA VAL A 39 -15.33 4.40 3.11
C VAL A 39 -16.81 4.51 2.82
N GLU A 40 -17.18 5.27 1.80
CA GLU A 40 -18.54 5.43 1.33
C GLU A 40 -18.66 4.88 -0.10
N PHE A 41 -19.72 4.09 -0.32
CA PHE A 41 -20.00 3.46 -1.61
C PHE A 41 -21.12 4.21 -2.35
N ASN A 42 -21.19 4.02 -3.66
CA ASN A 42 -22.21 4.63 -4.52
C ASN A 42 -23.65 4.23 -4.12
N ASP A 43 -23.81 3.12 -3.41
CA ASP A 43 -25.09 2.64 -2.86
C ASP A 43 -25.41 3.17 -1.45
N GLN A 44 -24.74 4.26 -1.05
CA GLN A 44 -24.93 4.95 0.24
C GLN A 44 -24.56 4.15 1.48
N ARG A 45 -23.89 2.99 1.33
CA ARG A 45 -23.29 2.28 2.46
C ARG A 45 -22.01 2.97 2.89
N SER A 46 -21.87 3.19 4.19
CA SER A 46 -20.69 3.81 4.80
C SER A 46 -20.09 2.88 5.84
N PHE A 47 -18.77 2.71 5.79
CA PHE A 47 -18.02 1.85 6.69
C PHE A 47 -16.83 2.59 7.31
N VAL A 48 -16.48 2.20 8.53
CA VAL A 48 -15.25 2.60 9.21
C VAL A 48 -14.39 1.36 9.40
N LEU A 49 -13.17 1.43 8.89
CA LEU A 49 -12.15 0.39 8.98
C LEU A 49 -11.03 0.87 9.91
N GLY A 50 -10.85 0.21 11.04
CA GLY A 50 -9.67 0.40 11.88
C GLY A 50 -8.61 -0.63 11.54
N VAL A 51 -7.40 -0.17 11.25
CA VAL A 51 -6.23 -1.00 10.98
C VAL A 51 -5.14 -0.65 11.98
N ASP A 52 -4.72 -1.62 12.78
CA ASP A 52 -3.76 -1.43 13.88
C ASP A 52 -2.29 -1.64 13.47
N SER A 53 -2.07 -1.98 12.20
CA SER A 53 -0.78 -2.33 11.64
C SER A 53 -0.52 -1.50 10.38
N PRO A 54 0.75 -1.24 10.01
CA PRO A 54 1.08 -0.57 8.75
C PRO A 54 0.46 -1.27 7.55
N TRP A 55 0.06 -0.50 6.54
CA TRP A 55 -0.49 -1.06 5.31
C TRP A 55 0.57 -1.83 4.52
N LEU A 56 0.22 -3.04 4.07
CA LEU A 56 1.11 -3.94 3.36
C LEU A 56 0.43 -4.49 2.10
N LEU A 57 1.16 -4.50 0.98
CA LEU A 57 0.80 -5.32 -0.17
C LEU A 57 1.20 -6.76 0.12
N SER A 58 0.23 -7.66 0.15
CA SER A 58 0.47 -9.05 0.55
C SER A 58 -0.49 -10.00 -0.18
N PRO A 59 0.00 -11.18 -0.62
CA PRO A 59 -0.85 -12.26 -1.13
C PRO A 59 -1.64 -12.97 -0.02
N GLN A 60 -1.39 -12.65 1.24
CA GLN A 60 -2.06 -13.23 2.40
C GLN A 60 -2.65 -12.13 3.29
N ASN A 61 -3.67 -12.51 4.06
CA ASN A 61 -4.25 -11.62 5.06
C ASN A 61 -3.22 -11.22 6.12
N TRP A 62 -3.33 -9.97 6.58
CA TRP A 62 -2.48 -9.35 7.60
C TRP A 62 -3.33 -8.48 8.53
N GLY A 63 -2.67 -7.86 9.52
CA GLY A 63 -3.30 -7.01 10.52
C GLY A 63 -3.34 -7.68 11.90
N GLY A 64 -3.24 -6.86 12.94
CA GLY A 64 -3.19 -7.29 14.33
C GLY A 64 -4.58 -7.47 14.94
N LEU A 65 -4.59 -7.74 16.25
CA LEU A 65 -5.79 -8.11 17.00
C LEU A 65 -6.84 -6.99 17.06
N ASN A 66 -6.42 -5.73 16.90
CA ASN A 66 -7.26 -4.56 17.07
C ASN A 66 -7.81 -4.03 15.74
N CYS A 67 -7.59 -4.74 14.62
CA CYS A 67 -8.30 -4.43 13.39
C CYS A 67 -9.82 -4.61 13.57
N PHE A 68 -10.64 -3.73 13.00
CA PHE A 68 -12.09 -3.81 13.10
C PHE A 68 -12.81 -3.18 11.89
N LEU A 69 -14.06 -3.61 11.67
CA LEU A 69 -14.97 -3.02 10.69
C LEU A 69 -16.31 -2.68 11.33
N ILE A 70 -16.79 -1.46 11.10
CA ILE A 70 -18.09 -0.95 11.55
C ILE A 70 -18.84 -0.43 10.32
N SER A 71 -20.12 -0.76 10.15
CA SER A 71 -21.00 0.02 9.27
C SER A 71 -21.57 1.18 10.06
N VAL A 72 -21.57 2.35 9.43
CA VAL A 72 -22.23 3.56 9.90
C VAL A 72 -23.59 3.70 9.20
N LYS A 73 -23.65 3.40 7.90
CA LYS A 73 -24.88 3.34 7.11
C LYS A 73 -25.03 1.96 6.45
N PRO A 74 -26.25 1.40 6.38
CA PRO A 74 -27.53 2.00 6.80
C PRO A 74 -27.80 1.94 8.30
N ALA A 75 -27.08 1.12 9.07
CA ALA A 75 -27.25 0.98 10.51
C ALA A 75 -25.90 0.86 11.20
N PHE A 76 -25.76 1.52 12.35
CA PHE A 76 -24.54 1.45 13.14
C PHE A 76 -24.35 0.03 13.71
N LYS A 77 -23.39 -0.72 13.15
CA LYS A 77 -23.13 -2.11 13.56
C LYS A 77 -21.66 -2.46 13.40
N LYS A 78 -21.03 -2.99 14.46
CA LYS A 78 -19.71 -3.63 14.38
C LYS A 78 -19.86 -5.00 13.69
N PHE A 79 -19.18 -5.19 12.56
CA PHE A 79 -19.22 -6.47 11.83
C PHE A 79 -18.29 -7.50 12.44
N ALA A 80 -17.02 -7.14 12.60
CA ALA A 80 -16.00 -8.04 13.10
C ALA A 80 -14.76 -7.26 13.56
N SER A 81 -13.90 -7.96 14.30
CA SER A 81 -12.59 -7.50 14.74
C SER A 81 -11.71 -8.72 15.02
N GLY A 82 -10.41 -8.60 14.78
CA GLY A 82 -9.46 -9.68 15.01
C GLY A 82 -8.22 -9.60 14.12
N PRO A 83 -7.30 -10.57 14.26
CA PRO A 83 -6.07 -10.63 13.47
C PRO A 83 -6.33 -11.12 12.04
N ASN A 84 -5.36 -10.91 11.13
CA ASN A 84 -5.42 -11.35 9.74
C ASN A 84 -6.71 -10.89 9.04
N PHE A 85 -7.08 -9.65 9.29
CA PHE A 85 -8.37 -9.08 8.92
C PHE A 85 -8.35 -8.32 7.60
N ILE A 86 -7.16 -7.92 7.13
CA ILE A 86 -7.00 -7.13 5.91
C ILE A 86 -6.25 -7.94 4.87
N PHE A 87 -6.76 -7.95 3.65
CA PHE A 87 -6.06 -8.41 2.47
C PHE A 87 -5.94 -7.22 1.52
N PHE A 88 -4.75 -6.99 0.97
CA PHE A 88 -4.51 -5.90 0.05
C PHE A 88 -3.52 -6.32 -1.03
N ASN A 89 -3.99 -6.33 -2.29
CA ASN A 89 -3.19 -6.71 -3.44
C ASN A 89 -3.56 -5.85 -4.65
N THR A 90 -2.55 -5.34 -5.34
CA THR A 90 -2.71 -4.59 -6.60
C THR A 90 -1.74 -5.03 -7.69
N LYS A 91 -0.81 -5.93 -7.36
CA LYS A 91 0.30 -6.33 -8.26
C LYS A 91 0.11 -7.72 -8.84
N LEU A 92 -0.47 -8.64 -8.07
CA LEU A 92 -0.64 -10.02 -8.49
C LEU A 92 -1.96 -10.18 -9.25
N ARG A 93 -1.85 -10.41 -10.57
CA ARG A 93 -3.01 -10.59 -11.47
C ARG A 93 -3.83 -11.86 -11.20
N SER A 94 -3.24 -12.84 -10.53
CA SER A 94 -3.89 -14.11 -10.18
C SER A 94 -4.79 -14.02 -8.96
N LEU A 95 -4.72 -12.91 -8.21
CA LEU A 95 -5.50 -12.66 -6.99
C LEU A 95 -6.41 -11.46 -7.19
N ASP A 96 -7.37 -11.31 -6.29
CA ASP A 96 -8.26 -10.14 -6.28
C ASP A 96 -7.46 -8.83 -6.22
N ASN A 97 -7.79 -7.92 -7.14
CA ASN A 97 -7.23 -6.57 -7.18
C ASN A 97 -8.05 -5.65 -6.27
N GLY A 98 -7.41 -5.12 -5.24
CA GLY A 98 -7.98 -4.16 -4.30
C GLY A 98 -7.83 -4.55 -2.84
N ILE A 99 -8.72 -4.01 -2.01
CA ILE A 99 -8.74 -4.20 -0.55
C ILE A 99 -9.91 -5.11 -0.19
N ILE A 100 -9.63 -6.16 0.57
CA ILE A 100 -10.64 -7.05 1.14
C ILE A 100 -10.52 -7.03 2.66
N VAL A 101 -11.65 -6.90 3.34
CA VAL A 101 -11.75 -6.95 4.79
C VAL A 101 -12.48 -8.23 5.20
N GLY A 102 -11.88 -8.97 6.14
CA GLY A 102 -12.32 -10.30 6.55
C GLY A 102 -11.68 -11.41 5.72
N ASN A 103 -12.40 -12.52 5.55
CA ASN A 103 -11.90 -13.68 4.83
C ASN A 103 -12.01 -13.47 3.31
N VAL A 104 -10.95 -13.75 2.55
CA VAL A 104 -10.97 -13.64 1.07
C VAL A 104 -12.09 -14.47 0.44
N LYS A 105 -12.42 -15.65 1.01
CA LYS A 105 -13.51 -16.51 0.50
C LYS A 105 -14.92 -16.00 0.84
N ASN A 106 -15.05 -15.23 1.92
CA ASN A 106 -16.32 -14.66 2.37
C ASN A 106 -16.07 -13.25 2.91
N PRO A 107 -15.89 -12.26 2.02
CA PRO A 107 -15.46 -10.93 2.40
C PRO A 107 -16.57 -10.17 3.11
N LEU A 108 -16.23 -9.45 4.18
CA LEU A 108 -17.14 -8.54 4.86
C LEU A 108 -17.25 -7.22 4.09
N LEU A 109 -16.14 -6.79 3.49
CA LEU A 109 -16.07 -5.63 2.62
C LEU A 109 -15.05 -5.89 1.51
N LYS A 110 -15.38 -5.46 0.29
CA LYS A 110 -14.46 -5.48 -0.85
C LYS A 110 -14.46 -4.11 -1.53
N ILE A 111 -13.28 -3.57 -1.73
CA ILE A 111 -13.03 -2.33 -2.47
C ILE A 111 -12.18 -2.72 -3.68
N SER A 112 -12.73 -2.55 -4.88
CA SER A 112 -12.01 -2.87 -6.13
C SER A 112 -10.78 -1.99 -6.30
N GLY A 113 -9.73 -2.51 -6.93
CA GLY A 113 -8.55 -1.74 -7.35
C GLY A 113 -8.87 -0.58 -8.29
N ASP A 114 -9.99 -0.65 -9.01
CA ASP A 114 -10.42 0.40 -9.94
C ASP A 114 -11.29 1.48 -9.26
N PHE A 115 -11.68 1.26 -7.99
CA PHE A 115 -12.58 2.14 -7.22
C PHE A 115 -13.96 2.41 -7.87
N ASP A 116 -14.42 1.58 -8.80
CA ASP A 116 -15.68 1.76 -9.53
C ASP A 116 -16.93 1.99 -8.65
N ASN A 117 -17.04 1.25 -7.55
CA ASN A 117 -18.19 1.31 -6.64
C ASN A 117 -18.00 2.27 -5.47
N LEU A 118 -16.85 2.95 -5.40
CA LEU A 118 -16.47 3.82 -4.32
C LEU A 118 -16.95 5.25 -4.61
N HIS A 119 -17.72 5.82 -3.70
CA HIS A 119 -18.14 7.21 -3.77
C HIS A 119 -17.06 8.12 -3.18
N HIS A 120 -16.58 7.76 -1.98
CA HIS A 120 -15.62 8.56 -1.24
C HIS A 120 -14.82 7.67 -0.28
N MET A 121 -13.53 7.99 -0.09
CA MET A 121 -12.69 7.35 0.91
C MET A 121 -11.74 8.36 1.52
N GLU A 122 -11.62 8.30 2.83
CA GLU A 122 -10.61 9.00 3.62
C GLU A 122 -9.83 8.03 4.48
N VAL A 123 -8.54 8.29 4.65
CA VAL A 123 -7.65 7.53 5.52
C VAL A 123 -6.93 8.48 6.46
N TRP A 124 -7.11 8.24 7.74
CA TRP A 124 -6.57 9.03 8.84
C TRP A 124 -5.55 8.21 9.60
N GLY A 125 -4.33 8.73 9.75
CA GLY A 125 -3.33 8.18 10.66
C GLY A 125 -3.57 8.67 12.08
N SER A 126 -3.51 7.76 13.06
CA SER A 126 -3.65 8.06 14.49
C SER A 126 -2.32 7.96 15.26
N GLY A 127 -1.20 7.99 14.55
CA GLY A 127 0.13 7.95 15.13
C GLY A 127 0.63 9.27 15.67
N HIS A 128 1.79 9.22 16.34
CA HIS A 128 2.54 10.42 16.67
C HIS A 128 3.12 11.08 15.40
N ASP A 129 3.41 12.37 15.47
CA ASP A 129 4.01 13.15 14.38
C ASP A 129 5.32 12.55 13.84
N SER A 130 5.98 11.70 14.65
CA SER A 130 7.16 10.94 14.25
C SER A 130 6.88 9.96 13.10
N ALA A 131 5.71 9.33 13.05
CA ALA A 131 5.34 8.39 12.00
C ALA A 131 5.17 9.10 10.64
N LEU A 132 4.52 10.27 10.66
CA LEU A 132 4.37 11.11 9.46
C LEU A 132 5.72 11.65 8.99
N SER A 133 6.53 12.16 9.93
CA SER A 133 7.85 12.69 9.63
C SER A 133 8.79 11.62 9.07
N ALA A 134 8.73 10.39 9.61
CA ALA A 134 9.48 9.25 9.10
C ALA A 134 9.05 8.88 7.67
N GLN A 135 7.74 8.84 7.41
CA GLN A 135 7.22 8.58 6.06
C GLN A 135 7.67 9.64 5.06
N GLN A 136 7.61 10.93 5.43
CA GLN A 136 8.05 12.03 4.57
C GLN A 136 9.56 11.95 4.27
N LYS A 137 10.38 11.67 5.28
CA LYS A 137 11.83 11.46 5.10
C LYS A 137 12.12 10.29 4.17
N GLN A 138 11.41 9.17 4.35
CA GLN A 138 11.56 7.98 3.50
C GLN A 138 11.21 8.31 2.04
N LYS A 139 10.07 8.94 1.79
CA LYS A 139 9.65 9.33 0.43
C LYS A 139 10.59 10.36 -0.21
N ALA A 140 11.08 11.33 0.55
CA ALA A 140 12.05 12.30 0.07
C ALA A 140 13.36 11.60 -0.33
N TRP A 141 13.83 10.65 0.47
CA TRP A 141 15.01 9.86 0.17
C TRP A 141 14.81 9.01 -1.09
N GLU A 142 13.68 8.32 -1.22
CA GLU A 142 13.33 7.53 -2.41
C GLU A 142 13.28 8.38 -3.67
N LYS A 143 12.70 9.59 -3.59
CA LYS A 143 12.65 10.52 -4.73
C LYS A 143 14.06 10.96 -5.16
N VAL A 144 14.91 11.33 -4.20
CA VAL A 144 16.30 11.72 -4.49
C VAL A 144 17.08 10.56 -5.11
N GLN A 145 16.86 9.33 -4.66
CA GLN A 145 17.45 8.14 -5.28
C GLN A 145 16.92 7.91 -6.70
N ALA A 146 15.60 7.95 -6.90
CA ALA A 146 14.98 7.76 -8.21
C ALA A 146 15.48 8.79 -9.24
N GLU A 147 15.67 10.05 -8.84
CA GLU A 147 16.26 11.08 -9.70
C GLU A 147 17.73 10.79 -10.05
N LYS A 148 18.52 10.25 -9.11
CA LYS A 148 19.90 9.82 -9.39
C LYS A 148 19.93 8.66 -10.38
N TYR A 149 19.07 7.65 -10.20
CA TYR A 149 18.97 6.50 -11.11
C TYR A 149 18.41 6.86 -12.49
N SER A 150 17.45 7.78 -12.56
CA SER A 150 16.89 8.26 -13.85
C SER A 150 17.90 9.05 -14.69
N LYS A 151 18.92 9.63 -14.06
CA LYS A 151 19.99 10.38 -14.74
C LYS A 151 21.14 9.49 -15.20
N VAL A 152 21.12 8.20 -14.89
CA VAL A 152 22.05 7.24 -15.48
C VAL A 152 21.58 6.98 -16.90
N ALA A 153 22.39 7.41 -17.88
CA ALA A 153 22.12 7.10 -19.27
C ALA A 153 22.01 5.57 -19.43
N LEU A 154 20.92 5.10 -20.05
CA LEU A 154 20.85 3.73 -20.56
C LEU A 154 22.10 3.53 -21.44
N PRO A 155 22.94 2.50 -21.21
CA PRO A 155 24.14 2.31 -22.01
C PRO A 155 23.74 2.14 -23.46
N GLY A 156 23.99 3.18 -24.26
CA GLY A 156 23.49 3.36 -25.62
C GLY A 156 24.18 2.49 -26.66
N LYS A 157 25.02 1.53 -26.25
CA LYS A 157 25.61 0.51 -27.11
C LYS A 157 25.83 -0.77 -26.30
N TRP A 158 25.18 -1.85 -26.70
CA TRP A 158 25.40 -3.21 -26.18
C TRP A 158 26.88 -3.65 -26.28
N GLU A 159 27.65 -3.00 -27.17
CA GLU A 159 29.08 -3.22 -27.40
C GLU A 159 29.97 -2.85 -26.21
N GLU A 160 29.55 -1.90 -25.36
CA GLU A 160 30.39 -1.34 -24.28
C GLU A 160 29.95 -1.79 -22.87
N ASN A 161 28.93 -2.65 -22.78
CA ASN A 161 28.44 -3.10 -21.48
C ASN A 161 29.45 -4.11 -20.88
N PRO A 162 29.94 -3.92 -19.63
CA PRO A 162 30.87 -4.84 -18.97
C PRO A 162 30.38 -6.29 -18.93
N ASP A 163 29.07 -6.51 -19.03
CA ASP A 163 28.46 -7.84 -19.13
C ASP A 163 28.85 -8.59 -20.42
N LYS A 164 29.10 -7.88 -21.54
CA LYS A 164 29.62 -8.50 -22.77
C LYS A 164 31.04 -9.04 -22.57
N ALA A 165 31.88 -8.34 -21.79
CA ALA A 165 33.23 -8.82 -21.47
C ALA A 165 33.19 -10.07 -20.58
N ILE A 166 32.21 -10.16 -19.67
CA ILE A 166 32.00 -11.35 -18.83
C ILE A 166 31.48 -12.53 -19.67
N LEU A 167 30.55 -12.28 -20.61
CA LEU A 167 30.02 -13.28 -21.53
C LEU A 167 31.09 -13.80 -22.51
N ASP A 168 31.92 -12.91 -23.08
CA ASP A 168 32.99 -13.27 -24.02
C ASP A 168 34.14 -14.04 -23.34
N MET A 169 34.41 -13.77 -22.05
CA MET A 169 35.31 -14.60 -21.24
C MET A 169 34.71 -15.96 -20.86
N ALA A 170 33.38 -16.05 -20.70
CA ALA A 170 32.69 -17.30 -20.42
C ALA A 170 32.63 -18.21 -21.67
N ASP A 171 32.40 -17.64 -22.86
CA ASP A 171 32.41 -18.39 -24.14
C ASP A 171 33.80 -18.95 -24.47
N ARG A 172 34.89 -18.27 -24.09
CA ARG A 172 36.26 -18.77 -24.29
C ARG A 172 36.64 -19.95 -23.39
N LYS A 173 35.90 -20.24 -22.32
CA LYS A 173 36.16 -21.41 -21.47
C LYS A 173 35.59 -22.71 -22.04
N ILE A 174 34.71 -22.66 -23.04
CA ILE A 174 34.11 -23.86 -23.64
C ILE A 174 35.01 -24.48 -24.73
N PHE A 175 35.99 -23.75 -25.26
CA PHE A 175 36.92 -24.24 -26.29
C PHE A 175 38.26 -24.81 -25.76
N PHE A 176 38.43 -24.89 -24.44
CA PHE A 176 39.61 -25.50 -23.80
C PHE A 176 39.21 -26.55 -22.77
N GLN A 177 38.36 -27.50 -23.17
CA GLN A 177 38.44 -28.86 -22.63
C GLN A 177 38.30 -29.85 -23.79
N GLN A 178 39.15 -30.86 -23.70
CA GLN A 178 39.43 -31.99 -24.60
C GLN A 178 38.21 -32.66 -25.21
#